data_AF-A0A8S9WY27-F1
#
_entry.id   AF-A0A8S9WY27-F1
#
_cell.length_a   1.000
_cell.length_b   1.000
_cell.length_c   1.000
_cell.angle_alpha   90.00
_cell.angle_beta   90.00
_cell.angle_gamma   90.00
#
_symmetry.space_group_name_H-M   'P 1'
#
loop_
_entity.id
_entity.type
_entity.pdbx_description
1 polymer ?
#
loop_
_entity_poly.entity_id
_entity_poly.type
_entity_poly.pdbx_seq_one_letter_code
_entity_poly.pdbx_strand_id
1 'polypeptide(L)'
;RVRCCEWVRRLSLLPNTDFENAKLRNDYVQLLRIIVRSGVLHGIFLDTPPSGNLKPLSEAVGSNIIKNIPHMSPVGPIAPFICHKSPDGRAYISIKRVPGNGILCYMAASPDGVDGMN
;
A
#
# COMPACT_ATOMS: atom_id res chain seq x y z
N ARG A 1 -22.19 -3.18 11.95
CA ARG A 1 -21.73 -4.23 12.90
C ARG A 1 -21.25 -5.49 12.18
N VAL A 2 -22.04 -6.12 11.29
CA VAL A 2 -21.65 -7.34 10.54
C VAL A 2 -20.31 -7.19 9.79
N ARG A 3 -20.14 -6.12 9.00
CA ARG A 3 -18.88 -5.86 8.25
C ARG A 3 -17.64 -5.77 9.12
N CYS A 4 -17.73 -5.08 10.27
CA CYS A 4 -16.61 -5.00 11.21
C CYS A 4 -16.20 -6.38 11.72
N CYS A 5 -17.18 -7.24 12.06
CA CYS A 5 -16.89 -8.60 12.51
C CYS A 5 -16.23 -9.45 11.40
N GLU A 6 -16.67 -9.31 10.15
CA GLU A 6 -16.06 -9.99 9.01
C GLU A 6 -14.59 -9.58 8.83
N TRP A 7 -14.29 -8.29 8.95
CA TRP A 7 -12.91 -7.78 8.88
C TRP A 7 -12.07 -8.23 10.06
N VAL A 8 -12.58 -8.17 11.29
CA VAL A 8 -11.89 -8.71 12.48
C VAL A 8 -11.57 -10.19 12.27
N ARG A 9 -12.56 -11.00 11.84
CA ARG A 9 -12.36 -12.41 11.54
C ARG A 9 -11.29 -12.61 10.46
N ARG A 10 -11.31 -11.84 9.37
CA ARG A 10 -10.31 -11.93 8.29
C ARG A 10 -8.91 -11.66 8.81
N LEU A 11 -8.74 -10.59 9.59
CA LEU A 11 -7.44 -10.14 10.10
C LEU A 11 -6.87 -11.12 11.14
N SER A 12 -7.73 -11.72 11.98
CA SER A 12 -7.33 -12.76 12.93
C SER A 12 -6.87 -14.06 12.26
N LEU A 13 -7.32 -14.32 11.02
CA LEU A 13 -6.92 -15.49 10.24
C LEU A 13 -5.65 -15.28 9.41
N LEU A 14 -5.05 -14.08 9.42
CA LEU A 14 -3.79 -13.86 8.72
C LEU A 14 -2.64 -14.56 9.44
N PRO A 15 -1.72 -15.23 8.70
CA PRO A 15 -0.50 -15.78 9.27
C PRO A 15 0.29 -14.71 10.04
N ASN A 16 0.89 -15.10 11.16
CA ASN A 16 1.79 -14.24 11.92
C ASN A 16 3.22 -14.80 11.91
N THR A 17 3.53 -15.62 10.92
CA THR A 17 4.77 -16.40 10.83
C THR A 17 5.92 -15.59 10.24
N ASP A 18 5.62 -14.55 9.47
CA ASP A 18 6.62 -13.63 8.92
C ASP A 18 6.30 -12.19 9.31
N PHE A 19 7.34 -11.35 9.27
CA PHE A 19 7.27 -9.95 9.62
C PHE A 19 6.31 -9.17 8.70
N GLU A 20 6.31 -9.48 7.40
CA GLU A 20 5.48 -8.78 6.42
C GLU A 20 3.98 -9.00 6.66
N ASN A 21 3.52 -10.23 6.93
CA ASN A 21 2.13 -10.49 7.27
C ASN A 21 1.76 -9.89 8.64
N ALA A 22 2.69 -9.91 9.61
CA ALA A 22 2.48 -9.28 10.91
C ALA A 22 2.26 -7.77 10.76
N LYS A 23 3.11 -7.10 9.97
CA LYS A 23 3.01 -5.68 9.64
C LYS A 23 1.71 -5.37 8.90
N LEU A 24 1.40 -6.12 7.86
CA LEU A 24 0.19 -5.98 7.08
C LEU A 24 -1.07 -6.08 7.95
N ARG A 25 -1.13 -7.10 8.82
CA ARG A 25 -2.23 -7.25 9.79
C ARG A 25 -2.31 -6.05 10.72
N ASN A 26 -1.18 -5.60 11.27
CA ASN A 26 -1.14 -4.49 12.21
C ASN A 26 -1.64 -3.19 11.59
N ASP A 27 -1.22 -2.87 10.36
CA ASP A 27 -1.65 -1.68 9.64
C ASP A 27 -3.18 -1.65 9.49
N TYR A 28 -3.77 -2.76 9.01
CA TYR A 28 -5.22 -2.89 8.86
C TYR A 28 -5.97 -2.83 10.19
N VAL A 29 -5.48 -3.50 11.24
CA VAL A 29 -6.09 -3.48 12.58
C VAL A 29 -6.06 -2.07 13.17
N GLN A 30 -4.95 -1.35 13.01
CA GLN A 30 -4.83 0.02 13.49
C GLN A 30 -5.85 0.95 12.80
N LEU A 31 -5.95 0.89 11.48
CA LEU A 31 -6.94 1.71 10.75
C LEU A 31 -8.37 1.31 11.13
N LEU A 32 -8.69 0.02 11.20
CA LEU A 32 -10.01 -0.45 11.60
C LEU A 32 -10.36 0.05 13.01
N ARG A 33 -9.41 0.01 13.95
CA ARG A 33 -9.60 0.52 15.32
C ARG A 33 -9.90 2.02 15.32
N ILE A 34 -9.21 2.82 14.52
CA ILE A 34 -9.47 4.26 14.38
C ILE A 34 -10.89 4.49 13.87
N ILE A 35 -11.30 3.76 12.82
CA ILE A 35 -12.61 3.90 12.19
C ILE A 35 -13.74 3.42 13.11
N VAL A 36 -13.55 2.31 13.82
CA VAL A 36 -14.57 1.84 14.78
C VAL A 36 -14.76 2.85 15.92
N ARG A 37 -13.69 3.53 16.34
CA ARG A 37 -13.75 4.59 17.36
C ARG A 37 -14.48 5.84 16.88
N SER A 38 -14.53 6.11 15.58
CA SER A 38 -15.33 7.23 15.03
C SER A 38 -16.85 6.95 15.05
N GLY A 39 -17.24 5.69 15.29
CA GLY A 39 -18.65 5.27 15.36
C GLY A 39 -19.29 4.96 14.01
N VAL A 40 -18.62 5.25 12.90
CA VAL A 40 -19.12 5.01 11.54
C VAL A 40 -18.06 4.29 10.71
N LEU A 41 -18.43 3.12 10.18
CA LEU A 41 -17.56 2.36 9.28
C LEU A 41 -17.52 3.07 7.92
N HIS A 42 -16.32 3.25 7.36
CA HIS A 42 -16.14 3.92 6.06
C HIS A 42 -14.91 3.38 5.32
N GLY A 43 -14.70 3.87 4.10
CA GLY A 43 -13.57 3.50 3.25
C GLY A 43 -13.59 2.03 2.85
N ILE A 44 -12.42 1.38 2.91
CA ILE A 44 -12.26 -0.04 2.53
C ILE A 44 -13.08 -1.01 3.39
N PHE A 45 -13.52 -0.60 4.59
CA PHE A 45 -14.23 -1.49 5.50
C PHE A 45 -15.74 -1.56 5.27
N LEU A 46 -16.28 -0.75 4.34
CA LEU A 46 -17.68 -0.86 3.90
C LEU A 46 -17.92 -2.14 3.08
N ASP A 47 -16.91 -2.55 2.32
CA ASP A 47 -16.94 -3.74 1.48
C ASP A 47 -16.58 -5.00 2.30
N THR A 48 -17.03 -6.15 1.82
CA THR A 48 -16.59 -7.46 2.34
C THR A 48 -15.07 -7.59 2.19
N PRO A 49 -14.34 -8.11 3.20
CA PRO A 49 -12.90 -8.34 3.07
C PRO A 49 -12.59 -9.29 1.90
N PRO A 50 -11.51 -9.05 1.13
CA PRO A 50 -11.10 -9.94 0.04
C PRO A 50 -10.79 -11.36 0.53
N SER A 51 -11.20 -12.36 -0.25
CA SER A 51 -10.92 -13.78 0.02
C SER A 51 -9.45 -14.15 -0.23
N GLY A 52 -8.77 -13.44 -1.14
CA GLY A 52 -7.36 -13.64 -1.46
C GLY A 52 -6.40 -12.90 -0.53
N ASN A 53 -5.13 -12.78 -0.94
CA ASN A 53 -4.12 -12.02 -0.20
C ASN A 53 -4.54 -10.56 -0.06
N LEU A 54 -4.38 -10.00 1.13
CA LEU A 54 -4.56 -8.57 1.33
C LEU A 54 -3.41 -7.82 0.65
N LYS A 55 -3.76 -6.72 -0.01
CA LYS A 55 -2.80 -5.77 -0.56
C LYS A 55 -2.21 -4.93 0.57
N PRO A 56 -1.04 -4.31 0.40
CA PRO A 56 -0.57 -3.27 1.31
C PRO A 56 -1.68 -2.23 1.58
N LEU A 57 -1.81 -1.79 2.84
CA LEU A 57 -2.93 -0.94 3.24
C LEU A 57 -3.03 0.34 2.39
N SER A 58 -1.89 0.94 2.05
CA SER A 58 -1.79 2.12 1.18
C SER A 58 -2.40 1.88 -0.20
N GLU A 59 -2.18 0.71 -0.80
CA GLU A 59 -2.75 0.33 -2.09
C GLU A 59 -4.27 0.15 -1.99
N ALA A 60 -4.76 -0.49 -0.93
CA ALA A 60 -6.18 -0.72 -0.72
C ALA A 60 -6.95 0.58 -0.49
N VAL A 61 -6.42 1.47 0.36
CA VAL A 61 -7.01 2.79 0.62
C VAL A 61 -6.97 3.65 -0.64
N GLY A 62 -5.83 3.70 -1.34
CA GLY A 62 -5.70 4.43 -2.60
C GLY A 62 -6.70 3.94 -3.65
N SER A 63 -6.82 2.62 -3.82
CA SER A 63 -7.81 2.02 -4.72
C SER A 63 -9.25 2.41 -4.35
N ASN A 64 -9.58 2.47 -3.06
CA ASN A 64 -10.90 2.89 -2.59
C ASN A 64 -11.17 4.38 -2.85
N ILE A 65 -10.16 5.24 -2.74
CA ILE A 65 -10.27 6.66 -3.08
C ILE A 65 -10.53 6.84 -4.58
N ILE A 66 -9.75 6.16 -5.44
CA ILE A 66 -9.88 6.26 -6.90
C ILE A 66 -11.28 5.86 -7.39
N LYS A 67 -11.93 4.86 -6.77
CA LYS A 67 -13.31 4.49 -7.11
C LYS A 67 -14.27 5.69 -7.08
N ASN A 68 -13.97 6.70 -6.26
CA ASN A 68 -14.80 7.87 -6.05
C ASN A 68 -14.28 9.14 -6.78
N ILE A 69 -13.14 9.07 -7.47
CA ILE A 69 -12.53 10.22 -8.16
C ILE A 69 -12.35 9.89 -9.65
N PRO A 70 -13.16 10.50 -10.53
CA PRO A 70 -12.99 10.36 -11.98
C PRO A 70 -11.57 10.74 -12.44
N HIS A 71 -11.04 10.00 -13.41
CA HIS A 71 -9.75 10.26 -14.09
C HIS A 71 -8.46 10.05 -13.27
N MET A 72 -8.55 9.52 -12.05
CA MET A 72 -7.35 9.22 -11.26
C MET A 72 -6.70 7.90 -11.72
N SER A 73 -5.37 7.92 -11.93
CA SER A 73 -4.62 6.73 -12.35
C SER A 73 -4.65 5.63 -11.27
N PRO A 74 -4.71 4.34 -11.65
CA PRO A 74 -4.81 3.24 -10.70
C PRO A 74 -3.64 3.22 -9.69
N VAL A 75 -3.96 3.02 -8.41
CA VAL A 75 -2.96 2.74 -7.38
C VAL A 75 -2.52 1.29 -7.56
N GLY A 76 -1.37 1.11 -8.21
CA GLY A 76 -0.64 -0.16 -8.22
C GLY A 76 0.47 -0.18 -7.17
N PRO A 77 1.17 -1.31 -7.00
CA PRO A 77 2.39 -1.34 -6.21
C PRO A 77 3.31 -0.19 -6.62
N ILE A 78 4.01 0.40 -5.65
CA ILE A 78 5.10 1.35 -5.91
C ILE A 78 6.28 0.53 -6.45
N ALA A 79 6.09 -0.06 -7.63
CA ALA A 79 7.13 -0.74 -8.37
C ALA A 79 7.62 0.27 -9.43
N PRO A 80 8.80 0.87 -9.24
CA PRO A 80 9.44 1.60 -10.32
C PRO A 80 9.68 0.64 -11.49
N PHE A 81 9.42 1.11 -12.70
CA PHE A 81 9.59 0.34 -13.94
C PHE A 81 11.07 0.26 -14.33
N ILE A 82 11.85 1.28 -13.94
CA ILE A 82 13.29 1.36 -14.15
C ILE A 82 13.89 1.93 -12.88
N CYS A 83 14.80 1.19 -12.24
CA CYS A 83 15.71 1.71 -11.22
C CYS A 83 17.12 1.68 -11.81
N HIS A 84 17.75 2.83 -11.95
CA HIS A 84 19.17 2.92 -12.29
C HIS A 84 19.94 3.50 -11.10
N LYS A 85 21.04 2.84 -10.76
CA LYS A 85 21.97 3.24 -9.70
C LYS A 85 23.26 3.69 -10.39
N SER A 86 23.82 4.82 -9.96
CA SER A 86 25.14 5.25 -10.45
C SER A 86 26.20 4.20 -10.11
N PRO A 87 27.33 4.14 -10.85
CA PRO A 87 28.37 3.13 -10.60
C PRO A 87 28.93 3.13 -9.18
N ASP A 88 28.99 4.32 -8.55
CA ASP A 88 29.44 4.52 -7.16
C ASP A 88 28.34 4.25 -6.12
N GLY A 89 27.12 4.00 -6.58
CA GLY A 89 25.98 3.73 -5.74
C GLY A 89 25.44 4.90 -4.95
N ARG A 90 25.76 6.13 -5.33
CA ARG A 90 25.36 7.33 -4.59
C ARG A 90 24.13 8.01 -5.16
N ALA A 91 23.78 7.74 -6.41
CA ALA A 91 22.61 8.30 -7.07
C ALA A 91 21.68 7.19 -7.56
N TYR A 92 20.38 7.47 -7.44
CA TYR A 92 19.30 6.56 -7.78
C TYR A 92 18.26 7.32 -8.57
N ILE A 93 17.86 6.75 -9.70
CA ILE A 93 16.72 7.24 -10.47
C ILE A 93 15.72 6.11 -10.60
N SER A 94 14.46 6.39 -10.25
CA SER A 94 13.35 5.48 -10.42
C SER A 94 12.27 6.11 -11.29
N ILE A 95 11.83 5.40 -12.33
CA ILE A 95 10.86 5.90 -13.30
C ILE A 95 9.62 5.00 -13.28
N LYS A 96 8.44 5.61 -13.18
CA LYS A 96 7.15 4.93 -13.31
C LYS A 96 6.31 5.61 -14.39
N ARG A 97 5.88 4.85 -15.40
CA ARG A 97 4.92 5.36 -16.39
C ARG A 97 3.56 5.57 -15.72
N VAL A 98 2.96 6.72 -15.96
CA VAL A 98 1.57 7.02 -15.59
C VAL A 98 0.73 6.90 -16.88
N PRO A 99 -0.06 5.82 -17.05
CA PRO A 99 -0.81 5.60 -18.28
C PRO A 99 -1.66 6.82 -18.67
N GLY A 100 -1.50 7.31 -19.90
CA GLY A 100 -2.21 8.49 -20.42
C GLY A 100 -1.73 9.85 -19.91
N ASN A 101 -0.94 9.91 -18.83
CA ASN A 101 -0.62 11.16 -18.12
C ASN A 101 0.89 11.47 -18.01
N GLY A 102 1.76 10.59 -18.52
CA GLY A 102 3.21 10.84 -18.62
C GLY A 102 4.05 9.88 -17.79
N ILE A 103 5.08 10.39 -17.12
CA ILE A 103 6.00 9.62 -16.27
C ILE A 103 6.19 10.32 -14.93
N LEU A 104 6.33 9.54 -13.87
CA LEU A 104 6.77 9.97 -12.55
C LEU A 104 8.23 9.57 -12.39
N CYS A 105 9.09 10.54 -12.10
CA CYS A 105 10.53 10.35 -11.92
C CYS A 105 10.91 10.72 -10.50
N TYR A 106 11.53 9.79 -9.78
CA TYR A 106 12.18 10.05 -8.49
C TYR A 106 13.68 9.99 -8.68
N MET A 107 14.38 11.02 -8.23
CA MET A 107 15.84 11.04 -8.15
C MET A 107 16.25 11.26 -6.70
N ALA A 108 17.18 10.45 -6.21
CA ALA A 108 17.78 10.60 -4.90
C ALA A 108 19.31 10.53 -5.02
N ALA A 109 20.00 11.32 -4.21
CA ALA A 109 21.44 11.26 -4.06
C ALA A 109 21.79 11.17 -2.57
N SER A 110 22.63 10.21 -2.21
CA SER A 110 23.16 10.01 -0.85
C SER A 110 24.69 10.07 -0.90
N PRO A 111 25.35 10.96 -0.13
CA PRO A 111 26.81 11.02 -0.05
C PRO A 111 27.43 9.67 0.35
N ASP A 112 26.72 8.92 1.18
CA ASP A 112 27.17 7.66 1.78
C ASP A 112 26.72 6.43 0.96
N GLY A 113 25.98 6.62 -0.14
CA GLY A 113 25.28 5.55 -0.84
C GLY A 113 24.09 5.00 -0.04
N VAL A 114 23.30 4.11 -0.64
CA VAL A 114 22.45 3.19 0.14
C VAL A 114 22.90 1.76 -0.12
N ASP A 115 23.56 1.20 0.89
CA ASP A 115 23.86 -0.22 1.01
C ASP A 115 22.60 -0.96 1.52
N GLY A 116 22.18 -2.02 0.82
CA GLY A 116 21.25 -2.99 1.38
C GLY A 116 19.76 -2.84 1.03
N MET A 117 19.40 -2.73 -0.25
CA MET A 117 18.09 -3.24 -0.72
C MET A 117 18.33 -4.23 -1.85
N ASN A 118 18.59 -5.49 -1.48
CA ASN A 118 18.33 -6.64 -2.34
C ASN A 118 16.87 -7.04 -2.18
#